data_AF-A0A939HTV8-F1
#
_entry.id   AF-A0A939HTV8-F1
#
_cell.length_a   1.000
_cell.length_b   1.000
_cell.length_c   1.000
_cell.angle_alpha   90.00
_cell.angle_beta   90.00
_cell.angle_gamma   90.00
#
_symmetry.space_group_name_H-M   'P 1'
#
loop_
_entity.id
_entity.type
_entity.pdbx_description
1 polymer ?
#
loop_
_entity_poly.entity_id
_entity_poly.type
_entity_poly.pdbx_seq_one_letter_code
_entity_poly.pdbx_strand_id
1 'polypeptide(L)' 'MAYLDDRPVGTARIRYLDSQTAKIERLAVLSPARGRGIGKQMMTNAIAVAGQKKVKQIVIYAHEYVK' A
#
# COMPACT_ATOMS: atom_id res chain seq x y z
N MET A 1 -6.09 6.01 -0.34
CA MET A 1 -6.13 6.14 -1.82
C MET A 1 -5.18 7.24 -2.23
N ALA A 2 -4.67 7.20 -3.46
CA ALA A 2 -3.86 8.28 -4.03
C ALA A 2 -4.64 9.00 -5.12
N TYR A 3 -4.55 10.33 -5.10
CA TYR A 3 -5.18 11.21 -6.06
C TYR A 3 -4.13 12.01 -6.83
N LEU A 4 -4.39 12.23 -8.11
CA LEU A 4 -3.65 13.13 -8.98
C LEU A 4 -4.68 13.97 -9.72
N ASP A 5 -4.65 15.29 -9.53
CA ASP A 5 -5.63 16.23 -10.10
C ASP A 5 -7.09 15.82 -9.81
N ASP A 6 -7.37 15.54 -8.52
CA ASP A 6 -8.67 15.04 -8.00
C ASP A 6 -9.15 13.70 -8.58
N ARG A 7 -8.32 13.01 -9.37
CA ARG A 7 -8.64 11.68 -9.91
C ARG A 7 -7.97 10.58 -9.11
N PRO A 8 -8.68 9.52 -8.71
CA PRO A 8 -8.08 8.39 -8.01
C PRO A 8 -7.17 7.61 -8.98
N VAL A 9 -5.88 7.54 -8.64
CA VAL A 9 -4.84 6.89 -9.47
C VAL A 9 -4.16 5.71 -8.80
N GLY A 10 -4.40 5.52 -7.50
CA GLY A 10 -3.82 4.40 -6.76
C GLY A 10 -4.60 4.02 -5.51
N THR A 11 -4.44 2.76 -5.12
CA THR A 11 -5.07 2.21 -3.92
C THR A 11 -4.11 1.29 -3.18
N ALA A 12 -4.37 1.14 -1.89
CA ALA A 12 -3.72 0.23 -0.97
C ALA A 12 -4.73 -0.09 0.15
N ARG A 13 -4.74 -1.32 0.63
CA ARG A 13 -5.56 -1.76 1.76
C ARG A 13 -4.67 -2.22 2.90
N ILE A 14 -4.98 -1.76 4.11
CA ILE A 14 -4.38 -2.28 5.33
C ILE A 14 -5.39 -3.27 5.94
N ARG A 15 -4.94 -4.48 6.21
CA ARG A 15 -5.70 -5.51 6.92
C ARG A 15 -4.92 -5.92 8.17
N TYR A 16 -5.52 -5.77 9.33
CA TYR A 16 -4.93 -6.28 10.58
C TYR A 16 -5.20 -7.79 10.65
N LEU A 17 -4.14 -8.59 10.70
CA LEU A 17 -4.25 -10.05 10.81
C LEU A 17 -4.44 -10.46 12.27
N ASP A 18 -3.74 -9.76 13.17
CA ASP A 18 -3.80 -9.92 14.62
C ASP A 18 -3.38 -8.59 15.31
N SER A 19 -3.16 -8.62 16.63
CA SER A 19 -2.78 -7.43 17.42
C SER A 19 -1.35 -6.93 17.16
N GLN A 20 -0.49 -7.72 16.53
CA GLN A 20 0.92 -7.43 16.30
C GLN A 20 1.28 -7.33 14.80
N THR A 21 0.42 -7.82 13.91
CA THR A 21 0.71 -7.94 12.47
C THR A 21 -0.34 -7.25 11.60
N ALA A 22 0.12 -6.34 10.74
CA ALA A 22 -0.69 -5.79 9.65
C ALA A 22 -0.20 -6.29 8.29
N LYS A 23 -1.14 -6.48 7.36
CA LYS A 23 -0.87 -6.80 5.97
C LYS A 23 -1.25 -5.61 5.10
N ILE A 24 -0.35 -5.21 4.22
CA ILE A 24 -0.68 -4.29 3.13
C ILE A 24 -0.97 -5.13 1.89
N GLU A 25 -2.17 -4.99 1.34
CA GLU A 25 -2.64 -5.74 0.18
C GLU A 25 -3.37 -4.82 -0.82
N ARG A 26 -3.57 -5.30 -2.05
CA ARG A 26 -4.19 -4.54 -3.14
C ARG A 26 -3.48 -3.20 -3.42
N LEU A 27 -2.15 -3.17 -3.35
CA LEU A 27 -1.36 -2.01 -3.74
C LEU A 27 -1.28 -1.92 -5.27
N ALA A 28 -1.90 -0.91 -5.86
CA ALA A 28 -1.89 -0.71 -7.30
C ALA A 28 -1.87 0.77 -7.67
N VAL A 29 -1.17 1.09 -8.77
CA VAL A 29 -1.17 2.40 -9.43
C VAL A 29 -1.59 2.20 -10.88
N LEU A 30 -2.52 3.01 -11.37
CA LEU A 30 -2.96 3.00 -12.76
C LEU A 30 -1.77 3.24 -13.70
N SER A 31 -1.73 2.52 -14.84
CA SER A 31 -0.61 2.58 -15.78
C SER A 31 -0.18 4.01 -16.17
N PRO A 32 -1.10 4.97 -16.46
CA PRO A 32 -0.72 6.34 -16.81
C PRO A 32 -0.02 7.13 -15.68
N ALA A 33 -0.15 6.68 -14.43
CA ALA A 33 0.36 7.36 -13.24
C ALA A 33 1.63 6.68 -12.66
N ARG A 34 2.10 5.59 -13.28
CA ARG A 34 3.34 4.89 -12.88
C ARG A 34 4.57 5.73 -13.20
N GLY A 35 5.70 5.41 -12.58
CA GLY A 35 6.97 6.15 -12.75
C GLY A 35 7.08 7.47 -11.96
N ARG A 36 5.99 7.91 -11.31
CA ARG A 36 5.93 9.18 -10.56
C ARG A 36 6.18 9.05 -9.04
N GLY A 37 6.60 7.88 -8.56
CA GLY A 37 6.81 7.64 -7.13
C GLY A 37 5.54 7.45 -6.27
N ILE A 38 4.34 7.46 -6.86
CA ILE A 38 3.05 7.33 -6.16
C ILE A 38 2.98 6.05 -5.32
N GLY A 39 3.45 4.91 -5.86
CA GLY A 39 3.47 3.64 -5.12
C GLY A 39 4.32 3.71 -3.84
N LYS A 40 5.47 4.38 -3.90
CA LYS A 40 6.34 4.61 -2.74
C LYS A 40 5.64 5.48 -1.70
N GLN A 41 5.03 6.59 -2.11
CA GLN A 41 4.29 7.47 -1.20
C GLN A 41 3.11 6.75 -0.52
N MET A 42 2.34 5.96 -1.28
CA MET A 42 1.26 5.15 -0.71
C MET A 42 1.78 4.13 0.30
N MET A 43 2.91 3.46 0.01
CA MET A 43 3.51 2.49 0.92
C MET A 43 3.97 3.16 2.22
N THR A 44 4.68 4.30 2.13
CA THR A 44 5.12 5.07 3.30
C THR A 44 3.94 5.49 4.17
N ASN A 45 2.87 6.01 3.57
CA ASN A 45 1.66 6.37 4.30
C ASN A 45 0.96 5.14 4.92
N ALA A 46 0.89 4.02 4.21
CA ALA A 46 0.29 2.80 4.74
C ALA A 46 1.05 2.25 5.95
N ILE A 47 2.39 2.30 5.93
CA ILE A 47 3.25 1.92 7.06
C ILE A 47 3.00 2.84 8.25
N ALA A 48 2.97 4.17 8.03
CA ALA A 48 2.71 5.14 9.09
C ALA A 48 1.34 4.92 9.75
N VAL A 49 0.30 4.69 8.95
CA VAL A 49 -1.06 4.42 9.45
C VAL A 49 -1.12 3.10 10.24
N ALA A 50 -0.49 2.04 9.74
CA ALA A 50 -0.44 0.76 10.46
C ALA A 50 0.33 0.90 11.79
N GLY A 51 1.43 1.67 11.80
CA GLY A 51 2.26 1.93 12.98
C GLY A 51 1.51 2.64 14.12
N GLN A 52 0.48 3.44 13.82
CA GLN A 52 -0.37 4.06 14.85
C GLN A 52 -1.10 3.03 15.72
N LYS A 53 -1.32 1.81 15.21
CA LYS A 53 -1.89 0.71 15.99
C LYS A 53 -0.87 -0.10 16.79
N LYS A 54 0.39 0.35 16.86
CA LYS A 54 1.50 -0.31 17.57
C LYS A 54 1.75 -1.76 17.12
N VAL A 55 1.46 -2.07 15.86
CA VAL A 55 1.85 -3.35 15.25
C VAL A 55 3.37 -3.44 15.19
N LYS A 56 3.93 -4.63 15.42
CA LYS A 56 5.37 -4.87 15.38
C LYS A 56 5.87 -5.29 14.01
N GLN A 57 4.96 -5.81 13.17
CA GLN A 57 5.30 -6.34 11.87
C GLN A 57 4.28 -5.91 10.80
N ILE A 58 4.81 -5.58 9.63
CA ILE A 58 4.02 -5.32 8.42
C ILE A 58 4.46 -6.29 7.34
N VAL A 59 3.51 -7.00 6.73
CA VAL A 59 3.76 -7.99 5.67
C VAL A 59 3.12 -7.57 4.36
N ILE A 60 3.79 -7.88 3.26
CA ILE A 60 3.28 -7.79 1.89
C ILE A 60 3.52 -9.11 1.18
N TYR A 61 2.58 -9.51 0.32
CA TYR A 61 2.79 -10.62 -0.60
C TYR A 61 2.90 -10.04 -2.00
N ALA A 62 4.02 -10.35 -2.66
CA ALA A 62 4.20 -10.12 -4.08
C ALA A 62 4.11 -11.48 -4.77
N HIS A 63 3.37 -11.55 -5.87
CA HIS A 63 3.40 -12.73 -6.72
C HIS A 63 4.56 -12.55 -7.70
N GLU A 64 5.33 -13.62 -7.89
CA GLU A 64 6.30 -13.68 -8.96
C GLU A 64 5.55 -13.68 -10.29
N TYR A 65 6.08 -12.95 -11.29
CA TYR A 65 5.50 -12.95 -12.62
C TYR A 65 5.76 -14.32 -13.26
N VAL A 66 4.73 -15.16 -13.36
CA VAL A 66 4.81 -16.43 -14.08
C VAL A 66 4.73 -16.13 -15.59
N LYS A 67 5.81 -16.40 -16.32
CA LYS A 67 5.90 -16.29 -17.78
C LYS A 67 5.30 -17.48 -18.49
#